data_AF-A0A7D9K4K2-F1
#
_entry.id   AF-A0A7D9K4K2-F1
#
_cell.length_a   1.000
_cell.length_b   1.000
_cell.length_c   1.000
_cell.angle_alpha   90.00
_cell.angle_beta   90.00
_cell.angle_gamma   90.00
#
_symmetry.space_group_name_H-M   'P 1'
#
loop_
_entity.id
_entity.type
_entity.pdbx_description
1 polymer ?
#
loop_
_entity_poly.entity_id
_entity_poly.type
_entity_poly.pdbx_seq_one_letter_code
_entity_poly.pdbx_strand_id
1 'polypeptide(L)'
;MVKHLNPSKLRKSSKRNVQVQTFRGANVADMSYFVKPAISKSPDYLVLHVGTNDLKRQTPQQISTSISMLCQEIKKESPKLKIVISEVIIRSDDPSLGTKVKELNHKLLQ
;
A
#
# COMPACT_ATOMS: atom_id res chain seq x y z
N MET A 1 2.80 -5.46 -9.31
CA MET A 1 1.61 -6.14 -8.74
C MET A 1 2.05 -7.38 -7.99
N VAL A 2 1.84 -7.43 -6.68
CA VAL A 2 2.04 -8.66 -5.88
C VAL A 2 0.95 -9.66 -6.26
N LYS A 3 1.36 -10.89 -6.64
CA LYS A 3 0.46 -11.96 -7.07
C LYS A 3 0.52 -13.14 -6.09
N HIS A 4 -0.47 -14.02 -6.17
CA HIS A 4 -0.49 -15.30 -5.44
C HIS A 4 -0.47 -15.19 -3.90
N LEU A 5 -0.94 -14.08 -3.35
CA LEU A 5 -1.18 -13.97 -1.91
C LEU A 5 -2.29 -14.94 -1.50
N ASN A 6 -1.95 -15.92 -0.65
CA ASN A 6 -2.90 -16.89 -0.11
C ASN A 6 -3.10 -16.62 1.39
N PRO A 7 -4.22 -15.99 1.80
CA PRO A 7 -4.47 -15.64 3.20
C PRO A 7 -4.45 -16.85 4.14
N SER A 8 -4.90 -18.02 3.67
CA SER A 8 -4.93 -19.25 4.47
C SER A 8 -3.50 -19.75 4.78
N LYS A 9 -2.63 -19.76 3.77
CA LYS A 9 -1.22 -20.12 3.95
C LYS A 9 -0.50 -19.11 4.84
N LEU A 10 -0.73 -17.82 4.64
CA LEU A 10 -0.14 -16.74 5.45
C LEU A 10 -0.61 -16.82 6.92
N ARG A 11 -1.89 -17.12 7.15
CA ARG A 11 -2.42 -17.35 8.51
C ARG A 11 -1.74 -18.54 9.16
N LYS A 12 -1.58 -19.66 8.44
CA LYS A 12 -0.94 -20.88 8.95
C LYS A 12 0.53 -20.64 9.32
N SER A 13 1.28 -19.93 8.48
CA SER A 13 2.70 -19.68 8.71
C SER A 13 2.96 -18.65 9.81
N SER A 14 2.19 -17.55 9.84
CA SER A 14 2.39 -16.47 10.82
C SER A 14 1.70 -16.72 12.17
N LYS A 15 0.77 -17.68 12.23
CA LYS A 15 -0.15 -17.89 13.36
C LYS A 15 -0.97 -16.63 13.72
N ARG A 16 -1.20 -15.74 12.76
CA ARG A 16 -2.00 -14.51 12.90
C ARG A 16 -3.19 -14.53 11.95
N ASN A 17 -4.28 -13.88 12.32
CA ASN A 17 -5.39 -13.68 11.39
C ASN A 17 -4.94 -12.73 10.27
N VAL A 18 -5.07 -13.18 9.02
CA VAL A 18 -4.63 -12.42 7.84
C VAL A 18 -5.79 -12.31 6.87
N GLN A 19 -6.11 -11.08 6.49
CA GLN A 19 -7.03 -10.76 5.40
C GLN A 19 -6.26 -10.03 4.31
N VAL A 20 -6.58 -10.32 3.05
CA VAL A 20 -5.99 -9.66 1.88
C VAL A 20 -7.12 -9.09 1.05
N GLN A 21 -7.04 -7.80 0.75
CA GLN A 21 -7.97 -7.11 -0.14
C GLN A 21 -7.17 -6.53 -1.29
N THR A 22 -7.63 -6.74 -2.53
CA THR A 22 -6.92 -6.30 -3.74
C THR A 22 -7.84 -5.47 -4.62
N PHE A 23 -7.44 -4.23 -4.89
CA PHE A 23 -8.20 -3.30 -5.72
C PHE A 23 -7.41 -3.03 -7.01
N ARG A 24 -7.78 -3.72 -8.09
CA ARG A 24 -7.05 -3.63 -9.37
C ARG A 24 -7.22 -2.22 -9.95
N GLY A 25 -6.11 -1.61 -10.37
CA GLY A 25 -6.12 -0.28 -10.99
C GLY A 25 -6.26 0.89 -10.00
N ALA A 26 -6.47 0.62 -8.71
CA ALA A 26 -6.61 1.67 -7.70
C ALA A 26 -5.33 2.51 -7.59
N ASN A 27 -5.52 3.81 -7.44
CA ASN A 27 -4.48 4.80 -7.16
C ASN A 27 -4.45 5.12 -5.65
N VAL A 28 -3.57 6.01 -5.20
CA VAL A 28 -3.47 6.34 -3.76
C VAL A 28 -4.74 7.03 -3.24
N ALA A 29 -5.37 7.88 -4.05
CA ALA A 29 -6.58 8.60 -3.65
C ALA A 29 -7.77 7.66 -3.45
N ASP A 30 -7.94 6.67 -4.33
CA ASP A 30 -9.01 5.66 -4.20
C ASP A 30 -8.91 4.89 -2.87
N MET A 31 -7.68 4.68 -2.38
CA MET A 31 -7.46 3.93 -1.16
C MET A 31 -8.01 4.61 0.11
N SER A 32 -8.20 5.93 0.10
CA SER A 32 -8.86 6.65 1.21
C SER A 32 -10.27 6.13 1.48
N TYR A 33 -10.96 5.61 0.46
CA TYR A 33 -12.27 4.99 0.59
C TYR A 33 -12.16 3.49 0.82
N PHE A 34 -11.34 2.79 0.04
CA PHE A 34 -11.28 1.33 0.04
C PHE A 34 -10.68 0.74 1.32
N VAL A 35 -9.88 1.51 2.07
CA VAL A 35 -9.25 1.03 3.30
C VAL A 35 -10.22 1.00 4.50
N LYS A 36 -11.30 1.80 4.48
CA LYS A 36 -12.22 1.98 5.63
C LYS A 36 -12.82 0.67 6.13
N PRO A 37 -13.33 -0.24 5.28
CA PRO A 37 -13.86 -1.53 5.74
C PRO A 37 -12.80 -2.46 6.34
N ALA A 38 -11.52 -2.27 6.01
CA ALA A 38 -10.43 -3.02 6.63
C ALA A 38 -10.10 -2.47 8.03
N ILE A 39 -10.09 -1.15 8.18
CA ILE A 39 -9.81 -0.45 9.44
C ILE A 39 -10.92 -0.68 10.46
N SER A 40 -12.19 -0.69 10.03
CA SER A 40 -13.34 -0.90 10.92
C SER A 40 -13.34 -2.24 11.64
N LYS A 41 -12.57 -3.21 11.15
CA LYS A 41 -12.34 -4.51 11.82
C LYS A 41 -11.25 -4.45 12.89
N SER A 42 -10.70 -3.28 13.19
CA SER A 42 -9.67 -3.03 14.20
C SER A 42 -8.47 -3.98 14.11
N PRO A 43 -7.78 -4.08 12.95
CA PRO A 43 -6.60 -4.92 12.85
C PRO A 43 -5.43 -4.36 13.69
N ASP A 44 -4.51 -5.22 14.11
CA ASP A 44 -3.26 -4.78 14.76
C ASP A 44 -2.28 -4.14 13.76
N TYR A 45 -2.27 -4.68 12.53
CA TYR A 45 -1.36 -4.29 11.46
C TYR A 45 -2.13 -4.11 10.15
N LEU A 46 -1.77 -3.06 9.41
CA LEU A 46 -2.22 -2.82 8.04
C LEU A 46 -0.99 -2.70 7.14
N VAL A 47 -0.87 -3.60 6.17
CA VAL A 47 0.16 -3.53 5.13
C VAL A 47 -0.43 -2.87 3.90
N LEU A 48 0.10 -1.70 3.52
CA LEU A 48 -0.32 -0.96 2.33
C LEU A 48 0.67 -1.18 1.20
N HIS A 49 0.18 -1.58 0.03
CA HIS A 49 0.97 -1.70 -1.20
C HIS A 49 0.22 -0.97 -2.33
N VAL A 50 0.55 0.30 -2.53
CA VAL A 50 -0.13 1.21 -3.47
C VAL A 50 0.88 2.22 -4.06
N GLY A 51 0.53 2.88 -5.16
CA GLY A 51 1.33 3.95 -5.78
C GLY A 51 1.82 3.63 -7.19
N THR A 52 1.83 2.35 -7.60
CA THR A 52 2.34 1.97 -8.93
C THR A 52 1.48 2.50 -10.08
N ASN A 53 0.17 2.71 -9.87
CA ASN A 53 -0.72 3.24 -10.92
C ASN A 53 -0.61 4.76 -11.08
N ASP A 54 -0.13 5.44 -10.05
CA ASP A 54 0.05 6.89 -10.00
C ASP A 54 1.31 7.34 -10.77
N LEU A 55 2.33 6.48 -10.88
CA LEU A 55 3.65 6.77 -11.49
C LEU A 55 3.61 7.33 -12.92
N LYS A 56 2.54 7.05 -13.68
CA LYS A 56 2.36 7.56 -15.04
C LYS A 56 1.98 9.04 -15.06
N ARG A 57 1.31 9.54 -14.01
CA ARG A 57 0.72 10.88 -13.98
C ARG A 57 1.33 11.78 -12.92
N GLN A 58 2.02 11.21 -11.93
CA GLN A 58 2.57 11.93 -10.80
C GLN A 58 4.09 11.70 -10.66
N THR A 59 4.73 12.59 -9.93
CA THR A 59 6.13 12.45 -9.51
C THR A 59 6.24 11.56 -8.28
N PRO A 60 7.39 10.89 -8.05
CA PRO A 60 7.63 10.13 -6.82
C PRO A 60 7.37 10.93 -5.55
N GLN A 61 7.72 12.23 -5.54
CA GLN A 61 7.46 13.12 -4.41
C GLN A 61 5.96 13.32 -4.15
N GLN A 62 5.16 13.54 -5.20
CA GLN A 62 3.71 13.68 -5.05
C GLN A 62 3.09 12.40 -4.49
N ILE A 63 3.51 11.25 -5.01
CA ILE A 63 2.99 9.94 -4.59
C ILE A 63 3.37 9.65 -3.14
N SER A 64 4.62 9.90 -2.72
CA SER A 64 5.04 9.70 -1.33
C SER A 64 4.26 10.60 -0.38
N THR A 65 4.05 11.87 -0.75
CA THR A 65 3.24 12.79 0.06
C THR A 65 1.79 12.31 0.17
N SER A 66 1.17 11.85 -0.93
CA SER A 66 -0.18 11.27 -0.89
C SER A 66 -0.27 10.02 0.00
N ILE A 67 0.73 9.14 -0.04
CA ILE A 67 0.78 7.96 0.83
C ILE A 67 0.90 8.38 2.30
N SER A 68 1.75 9.36 2.61
CA SER A 68 1.88 9.89 3.98
C SER A 68 0.58 10.51 4.49
N MET A 69 -0.14 11.27 3.66
CA MET A 69 -1.45 11.82 4.01
C MET A 69 -2.48 10.71 4.29
N LEU A 70 -2.53 9.69 3.43
CA LEU A 70 -3.39 8.52 3.65
C LEU A 70 -3.06 7.83 4.98
N CYS A 71 -1.78 7.61 5.30
CA CYS A 71 -1.37 7.04 6.57
C CYS A 71 -1.82 7.90 7.77
N GLN A 72 -1.73 9.23 7.66
CA GLN A 72 -2.22 10.14 8.70
C GLN A 72 -3.73 10.06 8.88
N GLU A 73 -4.51 9.99 7.80
CA GLU A 73 -5.97 9.80 7.86
C GLU A 73 -6.34 8.49 8.56
N ILE A 74 -5.70 7.40 8.16
CA ILE A 74 -5.89 6.07 8.78
C ILE A 74 -5.55 6.12 10.28
N LYS A 75 -4.47 6.83 10.65
CA LYS A 75 -4.06 6.99 12.05
C LYS A 75 -5.02 7.84 12.87
N LYS A 76 -5.67 8.84 12.28
CA LYS A 76 -6.72 9.61 12.95
C LYS A 76 -7.92 8.73 13.27
N GLU A 77 -8.33 7.85 12.35
CA GLU A 77 -9.44 6.92 12.56
C GLU A 77 -9.08 5.74 13.48
N SER A 78 -7.85 5.24 13.42
CA SER A 78 -7.37 4.11 14.23
C SER A 78 -5.96 4.36 14.78
N PRO A 79 -5.83 5.08 15.92
CA PRO A 79 -4.53 5.50 16.45
C PRO A 79 -3.59 4.33 16.79
N LYS A 80 -4.15 3.20 17.25
CA LYS A 80 -3.41 2.01 17.68
C LYS A 80 -2.93 1.13 16.50
N LEU A 81 -3.52 1.27 15.32
CA LEU A 81 -3.20 0.46 14.15
C LEU A 81 -1.76 0.69 13.68
N LYS A 82 -0.94 -0.36 13.57
CA LYS A 82 0.41 -0.24 13.01
C LYS A 82 0.35 -0.32 11.49
N ILE A 83 0.77 0.76 10.81
CA ILE A 83 0.80 0.81 9.36
C ILE A 83 2.19 0.43 8.89
N VAL A 84 2.26 -0.47 7.91
CA VAL A 84 3.49 -0.88 7.22
C VAL A 84 3.31 -0.56 5.75
N ILE A 85 4.23 0.21 5.19
CA ILE A 85 4.24 0.51 3.75
C ILE A 85 5.13 -0.53 3.08
N SER A 86 4.56 -1.29 2.16
CA SER A 86 5.30 -2.19 1.29
C SER A 86 5.79 -1.42 0.07
N GLU A 87 7.09 -1.52 -0.20
CA GLU A 87 7.72 -0.94 -1.38
C GLU A 87 6.98 -1.31 -2.67
N VAL A 88 6.95 -0.36 -3.61
CA VAL A 88 6.42 -0.60 -4.95
C VAL A 88 7.42 -1.39 -5.80
N ILE A 89 6.90 -2.22 -6.70
CA ILE A 89 7.71 -3.06 -7.58
C ILE A 89 7.72 -2.54 -9.02
N ILE A 90 8.84 -2.76 -9.70
CA ILE A 90 8.98 -2.42 -11.13
C ILE A 90 7.99 -3.26 -11.94
N ARG A 91 7.31 -2.59 -12.87
CA ARG A 91 6.39 -3.21 -13.82
C ARG A 91 7.18 -3.87 -14.94
N SER A 92 6.94 -5.15 -15.19
CA SER A 92 7.54 -5.85 -16.34
C SER A 92 7.02 -5.31 -17.67
N ASP A 93 5.79 -4.81 -17.69
CA ASP A 93 5.13 -4.24 -18.88
C ASP A 93 5.51 -2.79 -19.17
N ASP A 94 6.12 -2.08 -18.21
CA ASP A 94 6.56 -0.70 -18.39
C ASP A 94 7.89 -0.45 -17.64
N PRO A 95 9.01 -0.95 -18.18
CA PRO A 95 10.33 -0.83 -17.54
C PRO A 95 10.79 0.63 -17.41
N SER A 96 10.25 1.54 -18.22
CA SER A 96 10.58 2.97 -18.21
C SER A 96 10.30 3.63 -16.86
N LEU A 97 9.37 3.08 -16.08
CA LEU A 97 9.03 3.56 -14.75
C LEU A 97 10.06 3.14 -13.67
N GLY A 98 11.06 2.33 -14.00
CA GLY A 98 12.01 1.76 -13.04
C GLY A 98 12.73 2.82 -12.20
N THR A 99 13.17 3.93 -12.80
CA THR A 99 13.82 5.03 -12.07
C THR A 99 12.86 5.68 -11.08
N LYS A 100 11.62 5.96 -11.50
CA LYS A 100 10.60 6.54 -10.62
C LYS A 100 10.22 5.60 -9.46
N VAL A 101 10.18 4.28 -9.71
CA VAL A 101 9.93 3.27 -8.67
C VAL A 101 11.02 3.31 -7.61
N LYS A 102 12.29 3.33 -8.02
CA LYS A 102 13.43 3.41 -7.09
C LYS A 102 13.40 4.69 -6.27
N GLU A 103 13.14 5.83 -6.92
CA GLU A 103 13.04 7.12 -6.24
C GLU A 103 11.87 7.15 -5.24
N LEU A 104 10.71 6.59 -5.61
CA LEU A 104 9.56 6.48 -4.72
C LEU A 104 9.89 5.63 -3.50
N ASN A 105 10.47 4.44 -3.69
CA ASN A 105 10.85 3.58 -2.56
C ASN A 105 11.86 4.27 -1.64
N HIS A 106 12.84 5.00 -2.17
CA HIS A 106 13.77 5.77 -1.35
C HIS A 106 13.07 6.82 -0.49
N LYS A 107 12.05 7.51 -1.03
CA LYS A 107 11.26 8.51 -0.30
C LYS A 107 10.30 7.92 0.73
N LEU A 108 9.93 6.65 0.60
CA LEU A 108 9.07 5.94 1.58
C LEU A 108 9.85 5.45 2.81
N LEU A 109 11.19 5.44 2.75
CA LEU A 109 12.08 5.00 3.82
C LEU A 109 12.56 6.14 4.74
N GLN A 110 12.28 7.39 4.38
CA GLN A 110 12.62 8.60 5.16
C GLN A 110 11.48 9.01 6.07
#